data_AF-A0AAP5UXN3-F1
#
_entry.id   AF-A0AAP5UXN3-F1
#
_cell.length_a   1.000
_cell.length_b   1.000
_cell.length_c   1.000
_cell.angle_alpha   90.00
_cell.angle_beta   90.00
_cell.angle_gamma   90.00
#
_symmetry.space_group_name_H-M   'P 1'
#
loop_
_entity.id
_entity.type
_entity.pdbx_description
1 polymer ?
#
loop_
_entity_poly.entity_id
_entity_poly.type
_entity_poly.pdbx_seq_one_letter_code
_entity_poly.pdbx_strand_id
1 'polypeptide(L)'
;MESNTFFLQRAVARGAEWHVSYPALCMASATETVGERRKQIVVATADDSHIRLVFFSSLGAILDFHASWNEFDDATRGWLAFTIRWNRWWVPDVAALAEIERHAYAPTDVRIANGIAKFDPADTGALRGYLDAIEEHYRRDEAISRILFPIEGTFARQSRAHAP
;
A
#
# COMPACT_ATOMS: atom_id res chain seq x y z
N MET A 1 -5.23 25.40 5.93
CA MET A 1 -5.98 24.54 4.99
C MET A 1 -5.23 24.53 3.66
N GLU A 2 -3.95 24.12 3.67
CA GLU A 2 -3.07 24.09 2.49
C GLU A 2 -2.34 22.74 2.35
N SER A 3 -2.22 21.97 3.45
CA SER A 3 -1.55 20.66 3.51
C SER A 3 -2.18 19.59 2.62
N ASN A 4 -3.52 19.55 2.53
CA ASN A 4 -4.21 18.60 1.64
C ASN A 4 -3.92 18.90 0.16
N THR A 5 -3.56 20.13 -0.17
CA THR A 5 -3.29 20.54 -1.54
C THR A 5 -2.00 19.88 -2.05
N PHE A 6 -0.95 19.79 -1.22
CA PHE A 6 0.33 19.19 -1.64
C PHE A 6 0.20 17.70 -1.95
N PHE A 7 -0.44 16.93 -1.06
CA PHE A 7 -0.71 15.52 -1.32
C PHE A 7 -1.53 15.33 -2.60
N LEU A 8 -2.62 16.08 -2.76
CA LEU A 8 -3.48 15.98 -3.95
C LEU A 8 -2.77 16.43 -5.24
N GLN A 9 -1.80 17.34 -5.15
CA GLN A 9 -0.98 17.75 -6.31
C GLN A 9 0.01 16.68 -6.76
N ARG A 10 0.47 15.82 -5.84
CA ARG A 10 1.50 14.81 -6.11
C ARG A 10 0.97 13.38 -6.21
N ALA A 11 -0.19 13.11 -5.63
CA ALA A 11 -0.82 11.81 -5.69
C ALA A 11 -1.53 11.62 -7.03
N VAL A 12 -1.11 10.58 -7.74
CA VAL A 12 -1.74 10.12 -8.98
C VAL A 12 -2.65 8.95 -8.65
N ALA A 13 -3.95 9.11 -8.89
CA ALA A 13 -4.88 7.99 -8.83
C ALA A 13 -4.59 7.02 -9.99
N ARG A 14 -4.35 5.75 -9.66
CA ARG A 14 -4.02 4.71 -10.65
C ARG A 14 -5.29 4.11 -11.26
N GLY A 15 -5.20 3.69 -12.52
CA GLY A 15 -6.33 3.21 -13.30
C GLY A 15 -6.59 1.72 -13.13
N ALA A 16 -7.52 1.20 -13.92
CA ALA A 16 -7.94 -0.21 -13.87
C ALA A 16 -6.77 -1.19 -14.04
N GLU A 17 -5.74 -0.81 -14.79
CA GLU A 17 -4.54 -1.59 -15.04
C GLU A 17 -3.74 -1.91 -13.77
N TRP A 18 -3.75 -1.04 -12.75
CA TRP A 18 -3.14 -1.36 -11.46
C TRP A 18 -4.08 -2.22 -10.61
N HIS A 19 -5.39 -1.97 -10.66
CA HIS A 19 -6.36 -2.72 -9.89
C HIS A 19 -6.39 -4.21 -10.28
N VAL A 20 -6.24 -4.52 -11.57
CA VAL A 20 -6.15 -5.91 -12.05
C VAL A 20 -4.81 -6.56 -11.75
N SER A 21 -3.73 -5.77 -11.63
CA SER A 21 -2.39 -6.28 -11.27
C SER A 21 -2.27 -6.58 -9.78
N TYR A 22 -2.94 -5.80 -8.92
CA TYR A 22 -2.75 -5.82 -7.47
C TYR A 22 -4.01 -6.15 -6.64
N PRO A 23 -4.82 -7.16 -7.01
CA PRO A 23 -6.04 -7.47 -6.30
C PRO A 23 -5.80 -7.99 -4.87
N ALA A 24 -4.72 -8.72 -4.61
CA ALA A 24 -4.44 -9.24 -3.26
C ALA A 24 -4.06 -8.11 -2.29
N LEU A 25 -3.26 -7.14 -2.75
CA LEU A 25 -2.96 -5.92 -2.00
C LEU A 25 -4.22 -5.09 -1.69
N CYS A 26 -5.08 -4.88 -2.69
CA CYS A 26 -6.37 -4.23 -2.48
C CYS A 26 -7.22 -4.97 -1.44
N MET A 27 -7.34 -6.30 -1.56
CA MET A 27 -8.09 -7.12 -0.61
C MET A 27 -7.47 -7.10 0.79
N ALA A 28 -6.15 -7.18 0.91
CA ALA A 28 -5.44 -7.12 2.17
C ALA A 28 -5.68 -5.79 2.90
N SER A 29 -5.81 -4.69 2.16
CA SER A 29 -6.16 -3.38 2.74
C SER A 29 -7.61 -3.28 3.22
N ALA A 30 -8.50 -4.17 2.73
CA ALA A 30 -9.92 -4.21 3.07
C ALA A 30 -10.28 -5.32 4.08
N THR A 31 -9.39 -6.30 4.29
CA THR A 31 -9.67 -7.47 5.13
C THR A 31 -9.27 -7.19 6.58
N GLU A 32 -10.27 -7.10 7.47
CA GLU A 32 -10.06 -7.02 8.92
C GLU A 32 -9.76 -8.41 9.48
N THR A 33 -8.70 -8.52 10.29
CA THR A 33 -8.79 -9.35 11.49
C THR A 33 -9.66 -8.58 12.47
N VAL A 34 -10.83 -9.13 12.79
CA VAL A 34 -11.83 -8.55 13.70
C VAL A 34 -11.16 -8.15 15.03
N GLY A 35 -10.77 -6.89 15.17
CA GLY A 35 -10.04 -6.37 16.35
C GLY A 35 -8.97 -5.31 16.07
N GLU A 36 -8.37 -5.25 14.88
CA GLU A 36 -7.48 -4.14 14.49
C GLU A 36 -8.26 -3.07 13.70
N ARG A 37 -7.97 -1.78 13.96
CA ARG A 37 -8.48 -0.68 13.14
C ARG A 37 -8.00 -0.90 11.70
N ARG A 38 -8.92 -0.81 10.71
CA ARG A 38 -8.62 -0.88 9.27
C ARG A 38 -7.40 -0.02 8.93
N LYS A 39 -6.23 -0.65 8.76
CA LYS A 39 -5.03 0.03 8.28
C LYS A 39 -5.00 -0.10 6.77
N GLN A 40 -4.86 1.02 6.06
CA GLN A 40 -4.51 0.96 4.64
C GLN A 40 -3.11 0.36 4.52
N ILE A 41 -2.79 -0.18 3.35
CA ILE A 41 -1.44 -0.64 3.05
C ILE A 41 -0.72 0.45 2.29
N VAL A 42 0.46 0.83 2.78
CA VAL A 42 1.37 1.75 2.11
C VAL A 42 2.59 0.96 1.69
N VAL A 43 2.82 0.85 0.38
CA VAL A 43 4.08 0.33 -0.16
C VAL A 43 4.98 1.52 -0.43
N ALA A 44 6.10 1.58 0.28
CA ALA A 44 6.97 2.75 0.29
C ALA A 44 8.39 2.38 -0.12
N THR A 45 9.06 3.33 -0.76
CA THR A 45 10.52 3.33 -0.93
C THR A 45 11.03 4.75 -0.75
N ALA A 46 12.26 4.87 -0.27
CA ALA A 46 12.91 6.15 -0.07
C ALA A 46 14.41 6.04 -0.26
N ASP A 47 15.00 7.14 -0.72
CA ASP A 47 16.43 7.41 -0.66
C ASP A 47 16.66 8.73 0.09
N ASP A 48 17.88 9.26 0.00
CA ASP A 48 18.30 10.49 0.65
C ASP A 48 17.60 11.74 0.10
N SER A 49 16.97 11.63 -1.06
CA SER A 49 16.46 12.75 -1.84
C SER A 49 14.94 12.70 -2.03
N HIS A 50 14.36 11.51 -2.13
CA HIS A 50 12.97 11.27 -2.51
C HIS A 50 12.31 10.19 -1.67
N ILE A 51 10.97 10.29 -1.62
CA ILE A 51 10.07 9.25 -1.15
C ILE A 51 9.00 8.97 -2.18
N ARG A 52 8.68 7.69 -2.36
CA ARG A 52 7.54 7.25 -3.14
C ARG A 52 6.67 6.31 -2.33
N LEU A 53 5.36 6.55 -2.37
CA LEU A 53 4.33 5.88 -1.59
C LEU A 53 3.21 5.42 -2.52
N VAL A 54 2.87 4.14 -2.47
CA VAL A 54 1.66 3.62 -3.10
C VAL A 54 0.67 3.20 -2.02
N PHE A 55 -0.46 3.90 -1.98
CA PHE A 55 -1.55 3.65 -1.05
C PHE A 55 -2.54 2.68 -1.66
N PHE A 56 -2.82 1.61 -0.94
CA PHE A 56 -3.94 0.71 -1.20
C PHE A 56 -5.00 0.95 -0.13
N SER A 57 -6.09 1.61 -0.53
CA SER A 57 -7.19 1.95 0.34
C SER A 57 -8.16 0.78 0.50
N SER A 58 -8.75 0.65 1.70
CA SER A 58 -9.84 -0.29 1.97
C SER A 58 -11.09 -0.07 1.10
N LEU A 59 -11.23 1.10 0.49
CA LEU A 59 -12.28 1.43 -0.47
C LEU A 59 -11.92 1.08 -1.93
N GLY A 60 -10.76 0.44 -2.14
CA GLY A 60 -10.30 0.00 -3.45
C GLY A 60 -9.53 1.04 -4.25
N ALA A 61 -9.28 2.24 -3.73
CA ALA A 61 -8.48 3.24 -4.43
C ALA A 61 -6.97 2.95 -4.33
N ILE A 62 -6.25 3.13 -5.43
CA ILE A 62 -4.79 3.07 -5.50
C ILE A 62 -4.25 4.48 -5.80
N LEU A 63 -3.43 5.03 -4.90
CA LEU A 63 -2.81 6.35 -5.06
C LEU A 63 -1.28 6.22 -5.05
N ASP A 64 -0.62 6.72 -6.09
CA ASP A 64 0.85 6.77 -6.18
C ASP A 64 1.33 8.20 -5.96
N PHE A 65 2.04 8.42 -4.86
CA PHE A 65 2.59 9.70 -4.45
C PHE A 65 4.10 9.66 -4.56
N HIS A 66 4.70 10.66 -5.20
CA HIS A 66 6.15 10.81 -5.33
C HIS A 66 6.56 12.27 -5.10
N ALA A 67 7.54 12.49 -4.24
CA ALA A 67 8.06 13.83 -3.94
C ALA A 67 9.49 13.76 -3.42
N SER A 68 10.21 14.88 -3.56
CA SER A 68 11.48 15.11 -2.90
C SER A 68 11.25 15.55 -1.45
N TRP A 69 12.13 15.13 -0.54
CA TRP A 69 12.10 15.54 0.86
C TRP A 69 12.19 17.05 1.08
N ASN A 70 12.81 17.78 0.15
CA ASN A 70 12.95 19.23 0.21
C ASN A 70 11.63 19.98 -0.07
N GLU A 71 10.64 19.29 -0.61
CA GLU A 71 9.33 19.86 -0.95
C GLU A 71 8.38 19.80 0.25
N PHE A 72 8.79 19.19 1.36
CA PHE A 72 7.97 18.95 2.54
C PHE A 72 8.02 20.16 3.48
N ASP A 73 6.93 20.92 3.48
CA ASP A 73 6.62 21.91 4.52
C ASP A 73 6.11 21.24 5.81
N ASP A 74 5.94 22.02 6.88
CA ASP A 74 5.49 21.52 8.20
C ASP A 74 4.13 20.80 8.12
N ALA A 75 3.26 21.31 7.25
CA ALA A 75 1.95 20.75 6.95
C ALA A 75 2.04 19.35 6.35
N THR A 76 2.90 19.17 5.35
CA THR A 76 3.16 17.90 4.67
C THR A 76 3.85 16.92 5.61
N ARG A 77 4.78 17.39 6.45
CA ARG A 77 5.40 16.58 7.50
C ARG A 77 4.38 16.08 8.52
N GLY A 78 3.43 16.92 8.91
CA GLY A 78 2.31 16.53 9.77
C GLY A 78 1.41 15.46 9.14
N TRP A 79 1.09 15.59 7.84
CA TRP A 79 0.37 14.56 7.09
C TRP A 79 1.15 13.24 6.99
N LEU A 80 2.45 13.30 6.69
CA LEU A 80 3.28 12.10 6.60
C LEU A 80 3.36 11.42 7.98
N ALA A 81 3.51 12.18 9.07
CA ALA A 81 3.49 11.65 10.43
C ALA A 81 2.17 10.93 10.77
N PHE A 82 1.04 11.48 10.32
CA PHE A 82 -0.25 10.79 10.42
C PHE A 82 -0.22 9.48 9.61
N THR A 83 0.20 9.53 8.35
CA THR A 83 0.27 8.35 7.47
C THR A 83 1.14 7.23 8.04
N ILE A 84 2.28 7.59 8.65
CA ILE A 84 3.23 6.68 9.30
C ILE A 84 2.57 5.92 10.47
N ARG A 85 1.71 6.58 11.23
CA ARG A 85 1.10 6.01 12.44
C ARG A 85 -0.07 5.07 12.16
N TRP A 86 -0.85 5.32 11.12
CA TRP A 86 -2.17 4.72 10.94
C TRP A 86 -2.23 3.63 9.87
N ASN A 87 -1.14 3.38 9.16
CA ASN A 87 -1.09 2.43 8.06
C ASN A 87 -0.11 1.29 8.33
N ARG A 88 -0.29 0.19 7.59
CA ARG A 88 0.71 -0.88 7.50
C ARG A 88 1.65 -0.55 6.37
N TRP A 89 2.94 -0.50 6.67
CA TRP A 89 3.98 -0.12 5.74
C TRP A 89 4.72 -1.34 5.23
N TRP A 90 4.93 -1.40 3.93
CA TRP A 90 5.95 -2.22 3.32
C TRP A 90 7.10 -1.33 2.85
N VAL A 91 8.32 -1.74 3.17
CA VAL A 91 9.56 -1.11 2.70
C VAL A 91 10.47 -2.17 2.06
N PRO A 92 11.30 -1.82 1.07
CA PRO A 92 12.10 -2.81 0.34
C PRO A 92 13.21 -3.39 1.23
N ASP A 93 13.84 -2.54 2.04
CA ASP A 93 14.95 -2.90 2.92
C ASP A 93 15.04 -1.97 4.15
N VAL A 94 16.02 -2.24 5.01
CA VAL A 94 16.31 -1.45 6.22
C VAL A 94 16.87 -0.07 5.88
N ALA A 95 17.52 0.09 4.72
CA ALA A 95 18.07 1.37 4.31
C ALA A 95 16.93 2.35 3.99
N ALA A 96 15.96 1.96 3.16
CA ALA A 96 14.78 2.76 2.87
C ALA A 96 13.98 3.11 4.14
N LEU A 97 13.88 2.18 5.10
CA LEU A 97 13.26 2.47 6.40
C LEU A 97 14.03 3.56 7.16
N ALA A 98 15.36 3.47 7.21
CA ALA A 98 16.20 4.46 7.87
C ALA A 98 16.10 5.85 7.20
N GLU A 99 15.94 5.90 5.88
CA GLU A 99 15.68 7.16 5.16
C GLU A 99 14.34 7.78 5.60
N ILE A 100 13.26 6.99 5.64
CA ILE A 100 11.95 7.45 6.11
C ILE A 100 12.03 7.95 7.56
N GLU A 101 12.72 7.21 8.43
CA GLU A 101 12.90 7.58 9.85
C GLU A 101 13.68 8.88 10.02
N ARG A 102 14.69 9.12 9.19
CA ARG A 102 15.50 10.35 9.26
C ARG A 102 14.71 11.59 8.87
N HIS A 103 13.86 11.48 7.85
CA HIS A 103 13.10 12.61 7.33
C HIS A 103 11.73 12.78 8.01
N ALA A 104 11.26 11.76 8.73
CA ALA A 104 9.98 11.73 9.42
C ALA A 104 10.04 11.00 10.77
N TYR A 105 9.21 9.96 10.96
CA TYR A 105 9.12 9.16 12.18
C TYR A 105 9.17 7.66 11.82
N ALA A 106 9.55 6.81 12.78
CA ALA A 106 9.46 5.37 12.60
C ALA A 106 8.00 4.91 12.44
N PRO A 107 7.64 4.19 11.37
CA PRO A 107 6.31 3.61 11.25
C PRO A 107 6.10 2.50 12.28
N THR A 108 4.85 2.39 12.75
CA THR A 108 4.51 1.51 13.89
C THR A 108 4.20 0.07 13.48
N ASP A 109 3.91 -0.16 12.21
CA ASP A 109 3.60 -1.47 11.61
C ASP A 109 4.34 -1.55 10.27
N VAL A 110 5.58 -2.04 10.32
CA VAL A 110 6.46 -2.14 9.16
C VAL A 110 6.71 -3.61 8.83
N ARG A 111 6.67 -3.92 7.54
CA ARG A 111 7.12 -5.17 6.95
C ARG A 111 8.22 -4.89 5.94
N ILE A 112 9.26 -5.71 5.96
CA ILE A 112 10.38 -5.61 5.02
C ILE A 112 10.22 -6.75 4.01
N ALA A 113 10.20 -6.41 2.71
CA ALA A 113 10.00 -7.42 1.67
C ALA A 113 11.17 -8.41 1.54
N ASN A 114 12.40 -7.95 1.83
CA ASN A 114 13.65 -8.70 1.66
C ASN A 114 13.89 -9.17 0.21
N GLY A 115 15.15 -9.15 -0.23
CA GLY A 115 15.52 -9.64 -1.57
C GLY A 115 15.08 -8.73 -2.74
N ILE A 116 14.57 -7.54 -2.45
CA ILE A 116 14.34 -6.49 -3.45
C ILE A 116 15.66 -5.76 -3.68
N ALA A 117 16.14 -5.74 -4.93
CA ALA A 117 17.33 -4.98 -5.28
C ALA A 117 17.07 -3.49 -5.07
N LYS A 118 18.06 -2.72 -4.59
CA LYS A 118 17.93 -1.27 -4.48
C LYS A 118 17.58 -0.68 -5.85
N PHE A 119 16.56 0.18 -5.87
CA PHE A 119 16.10 0.85 -7.08
C PHE A 119 15.81 2.32 -6.79
N ASP A 120 15.85 3.12 -7.84
CA ASP A 120 15.49 4.54 -7.79
C ASP A 120 13.98 4.67 -7.54
N PRO A 121 13.52 5.40 -6.50
CA PRO A 121 12.10 5.68 -6.27
C PRO A 121 11.36 6.22 -7.51
N ALA A 122 12.03 6.96 -8.39
CA ALA A 122 11.43 7.49 -9.62
C ALA A 122 11.17 6.41 -10.70
N ASP A 123 11.87 5.27 -10.64
CA ASP A 123 11.70 4.17 -11.59
C ASP A 123 10.38 3.42 -11.34
N THR A 124 9.40 3.71 -12.18
CA THR A 124 8.08 3.07 -12.11
C THR A 124 8.13 1.59 -12.47
N GLY A 125 9.05 1.15 -13.35
CA GLY A 125 9.19 -0.25 -13.71
C GLY A 125 9.71 -1.07 -12.54
N ALA A 126 10.76 -0.58 -11.88
CA ALA A 126 11.31 -1.20 -10.68
C ALA A 126 10.30 -1.19 -9.52
N LEU A 127 9.57 -0.08 -9.32
CA LEU A 127 8.47 -0.02 -8.35
C LEU A 127 7.41 -1.10 -8.63
N ARG A 128 7.03 -1.32 -9.90
CA ARG A 128 6.07 -2.36 -10.23
C ARG A 128 6.59 -3.76 -9.88
N GLY A 129 7.86 -4.06 -10.16
CA GLY A 129 8.47 -5.32 -9.71
C GLY A 129 8.46 -5.48 -8.19
N TYR A 130 8.65 -4.38 -7.45
CA TYR A 130 8.51 -4.39 -5.99
C TYR A 130 7.07 -4.64 -5.53
N LEU A 131 6.09 -3.98 -6.14
CA LEU A 131 4.67 -4.21 -5.87
C LEU A 131 4.25 -5.65 -6.17
N ASP A 132 4.76 -6.22 -7.27
CA ASP A 132 4.49 -7.60 -7.67
C ASP A 132 4.96 -8.60 -6.59
N ALA A 133 6.12 -8.35 -5.95
CA ALA A 133 6.61 -9.19 -4.86
C ALA A 133 5.70 -9.16 -3.62
N ILE A 134 5.17 -7.99 -3.26
CA ILE A 134 4.25 -7.86 -2.12
C ILE A 134 2.87 -8.43 -2.45
N GLU A 135 2.39 -8.21 -3.67
CA GLU A 135 1.17 -8.85 -4.18
C GLU A 135 1.28 -10.37 -4.06
N GLU A 136 2.42 -10.94 -4.47
CA GLU A 136 2.66 -12.38 -4.34
C GLU A 136 2.70 -12.86 -2.88
N HIS A 137 3.23 -12.04 -1.96
CA HIS A 137 3.15 -12.31 -0.51
C HIS A 137 1.69 -12.43 -0.05
N TYR A 138 0.82 -11.48 -0.43
CA TYR A 138 -0.59 -11.51 -0.03
C TYR A 138 -1.42 -12.57 -0.75
N ARG A 139 -1.04 -12.98 -1.97
CA ARG A 139 -1.69 -14.10 -2.66
C ARG A 139 -1.49 -15.44 -1.96
N ARG A 140 -0.38 -15.59 -1.22
CA ARG A 140 -0.08 -16.78 -0.42
C ARG A 140 -0.79 -16.78 0.94
N ASP A 141 -1.34 -15.64 1.38
CA ASP A 141 -2.16 -15.58 2.58
C ASP A 141 -3.45 -16.37 2.35
N GLU A 142 -3.74 -17.34 3.21
CA GLU A 142 -4.85 -18.27 3.01
C GLU A 142 -6.21 -17.58 3.01
N ALA A 143 -6.41 -16.55 3.84
CA ALA A 143 -7.67 -15.84 3.92
C ALA A 143 -7.92 -15.04 2.63
N ILE A 144 -6.89 -14.35 2.14
CA ILE A 144 -6.96 -13.59 0.88
C ILE A 144 -7.09 -14.54 -0.31
N SER A 145 -6.29 -15.61 -0.35
CA SER A 145 -6.28 -16.59 -1.42
C SER A 145 -7.65 -17.25 -1.61
N ARG A 146 -8.34 -17.63 -0.52
CA ARG A 146 -9.70 -18.20 -0.57
C ARG A 146 -10.73 -17.23 -1.15
N ILE A 147 -10.56 -15.93 -0.95
CA ILE A 147 -11.47 -14.91 -1.51
C ILE A 147 -11.19 -14.70 -3.00
N LEU A 148 -9.91 -14.63 -3.38
CA LEU A 148 -9.50 -14.43 -4.77
C LEU A 148 -9.74 -15.66 -5.65
N PHE A 149 -9.56 -16.86 -5.10
CA PHE A 149 -9.67 -18.14 -5.79
C PHE A 149 -10.66 -19.05 -5.04
N PRO A 150 -11.96 -18.73 -5.04
CA PRO A 150 -12.96 -19.54 -4.37
C PRO A 150 -13.01 -20.93 -5.02
N ILE A 151 -12.89 -21.97 -4.19
CA ILE A 151 -13.01 -23.36 -4.65
C ILE A 151 -14.41 -23.55 -5.25
N GLU A 152 -14.47 -24.05 -6.49
CA GLU A 152 -15.73 -24.29 -7.21
C GLU A 152 -16.73 -25.07 -6.33
N GLY A 153 -17.90 -24.45 -6.11
CA GLY A 153 -18.97 -25.01 -5.26
C GLY A 153 -19.49 -24.08 -4.16
N THR A 154 -18.77 -22.99 -3.82
CA THR A 154 -19.23 -22.04 -2.78
C THR A 154 -20.39 -21.15 -3.23
N PHE A 155 -20.43 -20.73 -4.50
CA PHE A 155 -21.53 -19.93 -5.05
C PHE A 155 -22.81 -20.72 -5.36
N ALA A 156 -22.71 -22.05 -5.54
CA ALA A 156 -23.86 -22.90 -5.83
C ALA A 156 -24.85 -23.02 -4.66
N ARG A 157 -24.42 -22.69 -3.43
CA ARG A 157 -25.22 -22.90 -2.21
C ARG A 157 -26.13 -21.74 -1.83
N GLN A 158 -25.91 -20.54 -2.37
CA GLN A 158 -26.71 -19.35 -2.03
C GLN A 158 -27.88 -19.08 -2.98
N SER A 159 -27.96 -19.78 -4.13
CA SER A 159 -29.00 -19.52 -5.15
C SER A 159 -30.25 -20.41 -5.05
N ARG A 160 -30.40 -21.26 -4.02
CA ARG A 160 -31.70 -21.91 -3.75
C ARG A 160 -32.59 -20.97 -2.96
N ALA A 161 -33.23 -20.07 -3.69
CA ALA A 161 -34.37 -19.31 -3.23
C ALA A 161 -35.44 -20.28 -2.67
N HIS A 162 -35.92 -20.00 -1.46
CA HIS A 162 -37.21 -20.50 -0.99
C HIS A 162 -38.29 -19.97 -1.93
N ALA A 163 -38.88 -20.87 -2.73
CA ALA A 163 -40.19 -20.65 -3.33
C ALA A 163 -41.23 -21.38 -2.46
N PRO A 164 -42.28 -20.70 -1.96
CA PRO A 164 -43.49 -21.36 -1.53
C PRO A 164 -44.29 -21.91 -2.72
#